data_AF-A0A3D0IGZ7-F1
#
_entry.id   AF-A0A3D0IGZ7-F1
#
_cell.length_a   1.000
_cell.length_b   1.000
_cell.length_c   1.000
_cell.angle_alpha   90.00
_cell.angle_beta   90.00
_cell.angle_gamma   90.00
#
_symmetry.space_group_name_H-M   'P 1'
#
loop_
_entity.id
_entity.type
_entity.pdbx_description
1 polymer ?
#
loop_
_entity_poly.entity_id
_entity_poly.type
_entity_poly.pdbx_seq_one_letter_code
_entity_poly.pdbx_strand_id
1 'polypeptide(L)'
;MFTPEVIEQLKYYVYRLIDPRNGQTFYVGKGKGNRVFAHVNDALKSFNGESYVDDKEDDVSSKIMQIRDIRNSGLEVIHIIQRYGLTEKEAFE
;
A
#
# COMPACT_ATOMS: atom_id res chain seq x y z
N MET A 1 10.65 4.74 -3.22
CA MET A 1 10.64 3.67 -4.23
C MET A 1 11.81 2.73 -3.97
N PHE A 2 11.66 1.46 -4.31
CA PHE A 2 12.71 0.44 -4.21
C PHE A 2 13.66 0.54 -5.41
N THR A 3 14.92 0.14 -5.19
CA THR A 3 15.90 -0.02 -6.27
C THR A 3 15.57 -1.28 -7.10
N PRO A 4 16.07 -1.39 -8.34
CA PRO A 4 15.86 -2.58 -9.17
C PRO A 4 16.27 -3.89 -8.48
N GLU A 5 17.40 -3.89 -7.76
CA GLU A 5 17.93 -5.05 -7.04
C GLU A 5 16.99 -5.46 -5.91
N VAL A 6 16.42 -4.49 -5.18
CA VAL A 6 15.43 -4.76 -4.14
C VAL A 6 14.14 -5.32 -4.75
N ILE A 7 13.69 -4.80 -5.89
CA ILE A 7 12.50 -5.31 -6.59
C ILE A 7 12.68 -6.78 -7.02
N GLU A 8 13.86 -7.14 -7.51
CA GLU A 8 14.18 -8.50 -7.90
C GLU A 8 14.11 -9.48 -6.71
N GLN A 9 14.63 -9.07 -5.54
CA GLN A 9 14.58 -9.87 -4.31
C GLN A 9 13.19 -9.93 -3.69
N LEU A 10 12.42 -8.83 -3.75
CA LEU A 10 11.09 -8.75 -3.15
C LEU A 10 10.10 -9.73 -3.79
N LYS A 11 10.21 -10.02 -5.09
CA LYS A 11 9.21 -10.78 -5.86
C LYS A 11 7.79 -10.28 -5.56
N TYR A 12 6.87 -11.17 -5.16
CA TYR A 12 5.63 -10.75 -4.51
C TYR A 12 5.84 -10.64 -3.01
N TYR A 13 5.12 -9.70 -2.40
CA TYR A 13 5.24 -9.41 -0.99
C TYR A 13 3.88 -9.03 -0.39
N VAL A 14 3.74 -9.21 0.92
CA VAL A 14 2.61 -8.71 1.70
C VAL A 14 3.09 -7.50 2.48
N TYR A 15 2.33 -6.42 2.43
CA TYR A 15 2.63 -5.17 3.14
C TYR A 15 1.46 -4.68 3.96
N ARG A 16 1.76 -3.85 4.95
CA ARG A 16 0.79 -3.19 5.82
C ARG A 16 0.94 -1.69 5.72
N LEU A 17 -0.19 -0.98 5.78
CA LEU A 17 -0.23 0.47 6.00
C LEU A 17 -0.68 0.74 7.43
N ILE A 18 0.05 1.61 8.11
CA ILE A 18 -0.08 1.87 9.54
C ILE A 18 -0.29 3.36 9.76
N ASP A 19 -1.26 3.67 10.61
CA ASP A 19 -1.51 5.03 11.05
C ASP A 19 -0.47 5.43 12.12
N PRO A 20 0.39 6.43 11.86
CA PRO A 20 1.44 6.85 12.80
C PRO A 20 0.88 7.45 14.09
N ARG A 21 -0.39 7.86 14.13
CA ARG A 21 -1.01 8.52 15.29
C ARG A 21 -1.31 7.52 16.42
N ASN A 22 -1.58 6.26 16.07
CA ASN A 22 -2.00 5.23 17.02
C ASN A 22 -1.32 3.86 16.82
N GLY A 23 -0.49 3.71 15.79
CA GLY A 23 0.23 2.47 15.47
C GLY A 23 -0.66 1.36 14.87
N GLN A 24 -1.93 1.64 14.56
CA GLN A 24 -2.84 0.62 14.04
C GLN A 24 -2.61 0.35 12.56
N THR A 25 -2.61 -0.93 12.20
CA THR A 25 -2.69 -1.35 10.79
C THR A 25 -4.11 -1.16 10.31
N PHE A 26 -4.30 -0.36 9.27
CA PHE A 26 -5.61 -0.11 8.67
C PHE A 26 -5.77 -0.75 7.29
N TYR A 27 -4.69 -1.26 6.71
CA TYR A 27 -4.73 -1.99 5.44
C TYR A 27 -3.61 -3.01 5.34
N VAL A 28 -3.94 -4.16 4.76
CA VAL A 28 -2.99 -5.22 4.39
C VAL A 28 -3.20 -5.53 2.92
N GLY A 29 -2.13 -5.55 2.14
CA GLY A 29 -2.21 -5.76 0.70
C GLY A 29 -1.07 -6.60 0.14
N LYS A 30 -1.34 -7.23 -1.00
CA LYS A 30 -0.32 -7.87 -1.84
C LYS A 30 0.34 -6.82 -2.73
N GLY A 31 1.67 -6.87 -2.84
CA GLY A 31 2.47 -5.97 -3.64
C GLY A 31 3.47 -6.69 -4.54
N LYS A 32 3.87 -5.99 -5.61
CA LYS A 32 4.98 -6.33 -6.51
C LYS A 32 5.62 -5.03 -6.97
N GLY A 33 6.95 -5.00 -7.10
CA GLY A 33 7.67 -3.78 -7.47
C GLY A 33 7.39 -2.63 -6.49
N ASN A 34 7.00 -1.47 -7.01
CA ASN A 34 6.74 -0.26 -6.22
C ASN A 34 5.29 -0.08 -5.76
N ARG A 35 4.44 -1.13 -5.83
CA ARG A 35 2.99 -1.00 -5.56
C ARG A 35 2.66 -0.38 -4.20
N VAL A 36 3.46 -0.65 -3.17
CA VAL A 36 3.27 -0.07 -1.83
C VAL A 36 3.36 1.45 -1.83
N PHE A 37 4.22 2.02 -2.69
CA PHE A 37 4.34 3.47 -2.86
C PHE A 37 3.26 4.04 -3.77
N ALA A 38 2.82 3.28 -4.78
CA ALA A 38 1.76 3.70 -5.68
C ALA A 38 0.48 4.04 -4.91
N HIS A 39 0.05 3.21 -3.96
CA HIS A 39 -1.15 3.49 -3.17
C HIS A 39 -1.06 4.74 -2.29
N VAL A 40 0.10 5.02 -1.70
CA VAL A 40 0.31 6.26 -0.93
C VAL A 40 0.24 7.49 -1.85
N ASN A 41 0.76 7.37 -3.08
CA ASN A 41 0.75 8.45 -4.06
C ASN A 41 -0.60 8.61 -4.78
N ASP A 42 -1.33 7.53 -5.04
CA ASP A 42 -2.63 7.54 -5.71
C ASP A 42 -3.70 8.17 -4.79
N ALA A 43 -3.59 8.00 -3.48
CA ALA A 43 -4.43 8.72 -2.53
C ALA A 43 -4.26 10.26 -2.60
N LEU A 44 -3.09 10.72 -3.08
CA LEU A 44 -2.72 12.14 -3.19
C LEU A 44 -3.07 12.76 -4.55
N LYS A 45 -3.18 11.97 -5.62
CA LYS A 45 -3.65 12.47 -6.92
C LYS A 45 -5.18 12.54 -6.90
N SER A 46 -5.74 13.70 -7.22
CA SER A 46 -7.17 13.84 -7.49
C SER A 46 -7.60 12.73 -8.46
N PHE A 47 -8.68 12.04 -8.10
CA PHE A 47 -9.13 10.78 -8.70
C PHE A 47 -9.51 10.98 -10.19
N ASN A 48 -8.53 10.83 -11.10
CA ASN A 48 -8.76 10.85 -12.56
C ASN A 48 -8.87 9.42 -13.11
N GLY A 49 -9.66 8.56 -12.44
CA GLY A 49 -10.22 7.34 -13.04
C GLY A 49 -9.28 6.16 -13.27
N GLU A 50 -7.96 6.29 -13.17
CA GLU A 50 -7.02 5.16 -13.25
C GLU A 50 -6.47 4.82 -11.87
N SER A 51 -7.32 4.21 -11.04
CA SER A 51 -6.86 3.50 -9.85
C SER A 51 -6.34 2.14 -10.29
N TYR A 52 -5.23 1.65 -9.72
CA TYR A 52 -4.97 0.22 -9.69
C TYR A 52 -6.15 -0.44 -8.97
N VAL A 53 -7.09 -0.97 -9.76
CA VAL A 53 -8.31 -1.61 -9.27
C VAL A 53 -7.88 -2.84 -8.48
N ASP A 54 -8.05 -2.79 -7.16
CA ASP A 54 -8.23 -3.98 -6.34
C ASP A 54 -9.70 -4.38 -6.53
N ASP A 55 -10.00 -5.68 -6.64
CA ASP A 55 -11.34 -6.24 -6.90
C ASP A 55 -12.39 -5.98 -5.78
N LYS A 56 -12.14 -5.02 -4.89
CA LYS A 56 -13.01 -4.60 -3.79
C LYS A 56 -13.10 -3.08 -3.73
N GLU A 57 -14.02 -2.50 -4.51
CA GLU A 57 -14.22 -1.04 -4.60
C GLU A 57 -14.47 -0.37 -3.24
N ASP A 58 -15.13 -1.06 -2.29
CA ASP A 58 -15.47 -0.50 -0.98
C ASP A 58 -14.22 -0.24 -0.09
N ASP A 59 -13.25 -1.17 -0.10
CA ASP A 59 -11.99 -1.07 0.66
C ASP A 59 -11.05 0.01 0.09
N VAL A 60 -11.21 0.35 -1.19
CA VAL A 60 -10.42 1.41 -1.82
C VAL A 60 -10.79 2.77 -1.24
N SER A 61 -12.08 3.01 -0.93
CA SER A 61 -12.54 4.30 -0.40
C SER A 61 -12.06 4.55 1.04
N SER A 62 -12.19 3.57 1.93
CA SER A 62 -11.83 3.69 3.36
C SER A 62 -10.33 3.86 3.56
N LYS A 63 -9.53 3.08 2.82
CA LYS A 63 -8.07 3.20 2.76
C LYS A 63 -7.63 4.59 2.29
N ILE A 64 -8.20 5.11 1.20
CA ILE A 64 -7.83 6.43 0.66
C ILE A 64 -8.20 7.54 1.65
N MET A 65 -9.38 7.46 2.27
CA MET A 65 -9.78 8.42 3.31
C MET A 65 -8.79 8.41 4.48
N GLN A 66 -8.42 7.24 5.00
CA GLN A 66 -7.46 7.15 6.11
C GLN A 66 -6.09 7.76 5.73
N ILE A 67 -5.59 7.50 4.53
CA ILE A 67 -4.32 8.06 4.05
C ILE A 67 -4.38 9.60 3.99
N ARG A 68 -5.50 10.15 3.49
CA ARG A 68 -5.71 11.60 3.42
C ARG A 68 -5.80 12.24 4.81
N ASP A 69 -6.49 11.60 5.76
CA ASP A 69 -6.62 12.12 7.13
C ASP A 69 -5.28 12.17 7.88
N ILE A 70 -4.45 11.14 7.70
CA ILE A 70 -3.09 11.11 8.25
C ILE A 70 -2.27 12.27 7.65
N ARG A 71 -2.35 12.48 6.34
CA ARG A 71 -1.65 13.57 5.63
C ARG A 71 -2.12 14.95 6.04
N ASN A 72 -3.43 15.15 6.19
CA ASN A 72 -4.03 16.40 6.68
C ASN A 72 -3.58 16.73 8.12
N SER A 73 -3.18 15.72 8.89
CA SER A 73 -2.57 15.90 10.21
C SER A 73 -1.07 16.27 10.14
N GLY A 74 -0.51 16.46 8.95
CA GLY A 74 0.91 16.74 8.73
C GLY A 74 1.82 15.51 8.86
N LEU A 75 1.25 14.30 8.86
CA LEU A 75 1.97 13.04 9.09
C LEU A 75 2.03 12.20 7.80
N GLU A 76 2.94 11.22 7.79
CA GLU A 76 3.06 10.27 6.68
C GLU A 76 2.64 8.86 7.11
N VAL A 77 1.97 8.16 6.21
CA VAL A 77 1.58 6.76 6.42
C VAL A 77 2.82 5.88 6.50
N ILE A 78 2.90 5.08 7.56
CA ILE A 78 3.97 4.09 7.71
C ILE A 78 3.62 2.86 6.86
N HIS A 79 4.56 2.39 6.06
CA HIS A 79 4.41 1.19 5.26
C HIS A 79 5.48 0.16 5.65
N ILE A 80 5.06 -1.07 5.91
CA ILE A 80 5.95 -2.16 6.33
C ILE A 80 5.75 -3.36 5.41
N ILE A 81 6.85 -3.93 4.93
CA ILE A 81 6.85 -5.24 4.27
C ILE A 81 6.80 -6.31 5.35
N GLN A 82 5.68 -7.02 5.45
CA GLN A 82 5.46 -8.06 6.44
C GLN A 82 6.12 -9.39 6.04
N ARG A 83 6.07 -9.71 4.74
CA ARG A 83 6.66 -10.91 4.14
C ARG A 83 7.01 -10.65 2.68
N TYR A 84 8.11 -11.17 2.18
CA TYR A 84 8.59 -10.97 0.81
C TYR A 84 9.21 -12.24 0.24
N GLY A 85 9.55 -12.21 -1.06
CA GLY A 85 10.15 -13.34 -1.77
C GLY A 85 9.12 -14.40 -2.16
N LEU A 86 7.83 -14.04 -2.16
CA LEU A 86 6.73 -14.95 -2.36
C LEU A 86 6.45 -15.17 -3.85
N THR A 87 5.84 -16.32 -4.14
CA THR A 87 5.05 -16.48 -5.35
C THR A 87 3.76 -15.67 -5.26
N GLU A 88 3.11 -15.43 -6.39
CA GLU A 88 1.83 -14.73 -6.43
C GLU A 88 0.76 -15.42 -5.57
N LYS A 89 0.73 -16.75 -5.60
CA LYS A 89 -0.22 -17.57 -4.84
C LYS A 89 0.02 -17.44 -3.34
N GLU A 90 1.26 -17.57 -2.89
CA GLU A 90 1.64 -17.45 -1.47
C GLU A 90 1.42 -16.04 -0.90
N ALA A 91 1.35 -15.03 -1.75
CA ALA A 91 1.03 -13.67 -1.34
C ALA A 91 -0.49 -13.38 -1.31
N PHE A 92 -1.30 -14.32 -1.81
CA PHE A 92 -2.77 -14.23 -1.85
C PHE A 92 -3.44 -15.10 -0.78
N GLU A 93 -2.86 -16.26 -0.47
CA GLU A 93 -3.29 -17.17 0.61
C GLU A 93 -2.76 -16.74 1.99
#